data_AF-A0A922Z4G9-F1
#
_entry.id   AF-A0A922Z4G9-F1
#
_cell.length_a   1.000
_cell.length_b   1.000
_cell.length_c   1.000
_cell.angle_alpha   90.00
_cell.angle_beta   90.00
_cell.angle_gamma   90.00
#
_symmetry.space_group_name_H-M   'P 1'
#
loop_
_entity.id
_entity.type
_entity.pdbx_description
1 polymer ?
#
loop_
_entity_poly.entity_id
_entity_poly.type
_entity_poly.pdbx_seq_one_letter_code
_entity_poly.pdbx_strand_id
1 'polypeptide(L)'
;VVVLDHHQAPERLPEVEALVNPNRQDDLSGLGHLCAAGVVFLALVATRAELRRRGAWGSRGGEPDLLAALDLVALATVADVVPLQGLNRAFVRQGLAILRGRARPGLAALMDVAGLDGPVQPWHLGFLLGPRINAGGRIGDAGLGARLLLTTDEIEARGIAAELNRLNQERQEIERQAVIEAISQADHALMRDPALAVLLASSLDWHPGIVGLVAARLKERFRKPAFALALNGEGGATGSGRSVAGVDLGRTVRAAVEAGLAVKGGGHAMAAGVTLAPGQDATFHAFLAQRLASEVAAAGESEALLVDAALSAGGATPRLLAEIDRAGPFGQGSPEPVFVFPAHRLTDAVEIGSGGHVRVKLKGGDGASVGGVAFRCAQEPLGRALLAARGESVHLAATLTLNRWGGNEKAELRVLDLARPV
;
A
#
# COMPACT_ATOMS: atom_id res chain seq x y z
N VAL A 1 -30.70 13.50 0.46
CA VAL A 1 -29.43 12.79 0.78
C VAL A 1 -28.30 13.48 0.05
N VAL A 2 -27.17 13.74 0.71
CA VAL A 2 -25.96 14.28 0.07
C VAL A 2 -24.89 13.20 0.07
N VAL A 3 -24.24 12.97 -1.07
CA VAL A 3 -23.20 11.95 -1.25
C VAL A 3 -21.86 12.63 -1.55
N LEU A 4 -20.85 12.29 -0.76
CA LEU A 4 -19.46 12.68 -0.95
C LEU A 4 -18.65 11.39 -1.12
N ASP A 5 -18.15 11.14 -2.32
CA ASP A 5 -17.47 9.89 -2.66
C ASP A 5 -16.32 10.15 -3.64
N HIS A 6 -15.48 9.15 -3.86
CA HIS A 6 -14.38 9.18 -4.79
C HIS A 6 -14.23 7.88 -5.60
N HIS A 7 -15.08 6.87 -5.39
CA HIS A 7 -15.05 5.69 -6.25
C HIS A 7 -15.42 6.04 -7.69
N GLN A 8 -15.06 5.15 -8.63
CA GLN A 8 -15.46 5.31 -10.03
C GLN A 8 -16.97 5.46 -10.14
N ALA A 9 -17.42 6.53 -10.79
CA ALA A 9 -18.83 6.79 -10.95
C ALA A 9 -19.39 6.02 -12.15
N PRO A 10 -20.55 5.36 -12.02
CA PRO A 10 -21.24 4.78 -13.16
C PRO A 10 -21.77 5.88 -14.10
N GLU A 11 -22.10 5.51 -15.34
CA GLU A 11 -22.76 6.41 -16.30
C GLU A 11 -24.06 6.99 -15.75
N ARG A 12 -24.88 6.14 -15.13
CA ARG A 12 -26.11 6.55 -14.46
C ARG A 12 -25.83 6.84 -12.98
N LEU A 13 -25.82 8.13 -12.65
CA LEU A 13 -25.62 8.61 -11.28
C LEU A 13 -26.87 8.34 -10.39
N PRO A 14 -26.69 8.21 -9.07
CA PRO A 14 -27.79 7.98 -8.14
C PRO A 14 -28.70 9.21 -8.00
N GLU A 15 -29.99 8.99 -7.72
CA GLU A 15 -30.96 10.05 -7.42
C GLU A 15 -30.77 10.56 -6.00
N VAL A 16 -30.05 11.68 -5.85
CA VAL A 16 -29.71 12.32 -4.57
C VAL A 16 -29.79 13.84 -4.68
N GLU A 17 -29.87 14.54 -3.55
CA GLU A 17 -29.96 16.01 -3.48
C GLU A 17 -28.67 16.66 -4.02
N ALA A 18 -27.52 16.06 -3.69
CA ALA A 18 -26.23 16.50 -4.20
C ALA A 18 -25.24 15.34 -4.21
N LEU A 19 -24.38 15.31 -5.23
CA LEU A 19 -23.30 14.35 -5.39
C LEU A 19 -21.99 15.10 -5.70
N VAL A 20 -21.01 14.96 -4.82
CA VAL A 20 -19.63 15.40 -5.04
C VAL A 20 -18.77 14.16 -5.20
N ASN A 21 -18.32 13.90 -6.43
CA ASN A 21 -17.39 12.83 -6.73
C ASN A 21 -16.51 13.24 -7.93
N PRO A 22 -15.19 13.37 -7.75
CA PRO A 22 -14.28 13.82 -8.81
C PRO A 22 -14.00 12.74 -9.87
N ASN A 23 -14.56 11.54 -9.74
CA ASN A 23 -14.52 10.47 -10.75
C ASN A 23 -15.82 10.35 -11.56
N ARG A 24 -16.69 11.38 -11.51
CA ARG A 24 -17.79 11.51 -12.46
C ARG A 24 -17.27 11.81 -13.85
N GLN A 25 -17.94 11.29 -14.87
CA GLN A 25 -17.56 11.49 -16.27
C GLN A 25 -17.68 12.96 -16.73
N ASP A 26 -18.52 13.74 -16.05
CA ASP A 26 -18.73 15.17 -16.31
C ASP A 26 -17.91 16.10 -15.40
N ASP A 27 -17.05 15.54 -14.53
CA ASP A 27 -16.17 16.34 -13.68
C ASP A 27 -14.87 16.70 -14.42
N LEU A 28 -14.55 18.00 -14.43
CA LEU A 28 -13.37 18.56 -15.12
C LEU A 28 -12.28 19.05 -14.15
N SER A 29 -12.38 18.71 -12.86
CA SER A 29 -11.49 19.25 -11.82
C SER A 29 -10.06 18.71 -11.90
N GLY A 30 -9.87 17.53 -12.50
CA GLY A 30 -8.61 16.78 -12.45
C GLY A 30 -8.30 16.18 -11.06
N LEU A 31 -9.27 16.18 -10.14
CA LEU A 31 -9.11 15.75 -8.75
C LEU A 31 -9.56 14.29 -8.51
N GLY A 32 -9.71 13.47 -9.56
CA GLY A 32 -10.11 12.06 -9.45
C GLY A 32 -9.18 11.19 -8.58
N HIS A 33 -8.01 11.73 -8.22
CA HIS A 33 -7.05 11.11 -7.32
C HIS A 33 -7.30 11.39 -5.83
N LEU A 34 -8.27 12.22 -5.45
CA LEU A 34 -8.58 12.45 -4.03
C LEU A 34 -9.19 11.20 -3.39
N CYS A 35 -8.84 10.93 -2.14
CA CYS A 35 -9.60 9.99 -1.31
C CYS A 35 -10.90 10.64 -0.79
N ALA A 36 -11.85 9.84 -0.31
CA ALA A 36 -13.11 10.35 0.26
C ALA A 36 -12.90 11.44 1.33
N ALA A 37 -11.91 11.28 2.23
CA ALA A 37 -11.63 12.27 3.26
C ALA A 37 -11.13 13.61 2.67
N GLY A 38 -10.39 13.58 1.56
CA GLY A 38 -9.99 14.77 0.82
C GLY A 38 -11.18 15.48 0.19
N VAL A 39 -12.12 14.72 -0.40
CA VAL A 39 -13.38 15.26 -0.95
C VAL A 39 -14.22 15.91 0.16
N VAL A 40 -14.37 15.22 1.31
CA VAL A 40 -15.06 15.74 2.49
C VAL A 40 -14.40 17.02 3.01
N PHE A 41 -13.07 17.05 3.08
CA PHE A 41 -12.33 18.23 3.52
C PHE A 41 -12.61 19.45 2.63
N LEU A 42 -12.58 19.28 1.31
CA LEU A 42 -12.92 20.36 0.36
C LEU A 42 -14.38 20.80 0.48
N ALA A 43 -15.31 19.87 0.69
CA ALA A 43 -16.70 20.19 0.94
C ALA A 43 -16.88 21.02 2.24
N LEU A 44 -16.12 20.70 3.30
CA LEU A 44 -16.09 21.49 4.54
C LEU A 44 -15.50 22.89 4.33
N VAL A 45 -14.44 23.02 3.51
CA VAL A 45 -13.87 24.33 3.13
C VAL A 45 -14.88 25.18 2.39
N ALA A 46 -15.57 24.61 1.38
CA ALA A 46 -16.60 25.31 0.62
C ALA A 46 -17.79 25.71 1.51
N THR A 47 -18.26 24.80 2.36
CA THR A 47 -19.32 25.06 3.33
C THR A 47 -18.92 26.19 4.28
N ARG A 48 -17.67 26.19 4.76
CA ARG A 48 -17.17 27.22 5.66
C ARG A 48 -17.12 28.60 5.00
N ALA A 49 -16.67 28.67 3.77
CA ALA A 49 -16.65 29.90 2.98
C ALA A 49 -18.07 30.44 2.75
N GLU A 50 -19.02 29.57 2.44
CA GLU A 50 -20.41 29.95 2.20
C GLU A 50 -21.09 30.46 3.48
N LEU A 51 -20.88 29.79 4.63
CA LEU A 51 -21.40 30.27 5.92
C LEU A 51 -20.80 31.63 6.31
N ARG A 52 -19.54 31.88 5.96
CA ARG A 52 -18.91 33.20 6.14
C ARG A 52 -19.59 34.26 5.30
N ARG A 53 -19.84 33.96 4.01
CA ARG A 53 -20.55 34.87 3.09
C ARG A 53 -21.96 35.23 3.61
N ARG A 54 -22.62 34.29 4.29
CA ARG A 54 -23.95 34.48 4.90
C ARG A 54 -23.90 35.14 6.29
N GLY A 55 -22.73 35.47 6.83
CA GLY A 55 -22.60 36.01 8.18
C GLY A 55 -22.99 35.04 9.30
N ALA A 56 -23.06 33.74 9.02
CA ALA A 56 -23.64 32.74 9.92
C ALA A 56 -22.72 32.31 11.08
N TRP A 57 -21.45 32.73 11.08
CA TRP A 57 -20.47 32.32 12.09
C TRP A 57 -20.61 33.06 13.42
N GLY A 58 -21.09 34.30 13.39
CA GLY A 58 -21.29 35.09 14.61
C GLY A 58 -22.24 34.39 15.60
N SER A 59 -23.33 33.80 15.08
CA SER A 59 -24.30 33.05 15.88
C SER A 59 -23.83 31.64 16.27
N ARG A 60 -22.66 31.18 15.80
CA ARG A 60 -22.15 29.81 15.97
C ARG A 60 -20.88 29.72 16.81
N GLY A 61 -20.44 30.82 17.41
CA GLY A 61 -19.23 30.85 18.26
C GLY A 61 -17.91 30.92 17.49
N GLY A 62 -17.95 31.30 16.20
CA GLY A 62 -16.76 31.46 15.37
C GLY A 62 -16.58 30.38 14.30
N GLU A 63 -15.49 30.49 13.55
CA GLU A 63 -15.16 29.56 12.47
C GLU A 63 -14.33 28.39 12.97
N PRO A 64 -14.61 27.14 12.52
CA PRO A 64 -13.78 26.00 12.86
C PRO A 64 -12.40 26.10 12.20
N ASP A 65 -11.36 25.70 12.95
CA ASP A 65 -10.04 25.50 12.38
C ASP A 65 -10.00 24.16 11.62
N LEU A 66 -10.28 24.24 10.32
CA LEU A 66 -10.20 23.07 9.44
C LEU A 66 -8.76 22.58 9.28
N LEU A 67 -7.74 23.44 9.41
CA LEU A 67 -6.35 22.98 9.23
C LEU A 67 -5.99 21.93 10.27
N ALA A 68 -6.47 22.06 11.51
CA ALA A 68 -6.29 21.08 12.58
C ALA A 68 -6.82 19.68 12.26
N ALA A 69 -7.68 19.51 11.23
CA ALA A 69 -8.19 18.21 10.78
C ALA A 69 -7.35 17.56 9.67
N LEU A 70 -6.30 18.22 9.18
CA LEU A 70 -5.47 17.66 8.10
C LEU A 70 -4.66 16.43 8.53
N ASP A 71 -4.52 16.17 9.84
CA ASP A 71 -3.98 14.90 10.35
C ASP A 71 -4.86 13.70 9.93
N LEU A 72 -6.18 13.83 10.00
CA LEU A 72 -7.15 12.83 9.53
C LEU A 72 -7.14 12.71 8.01
N VAL A 73 -7.08 13.83 7.29
CA VAL A 73 -7.02 13.83 5.82
C VAL A 73 -5.74 13.15 5.33
N ALA A 74 -4.60 13.45 5.95
CA ALA A 74 -3.32 12.80 5.63
C ALA A 74 -3.36 11.30 5.89
N LEU A 75 -3.87 10.88 7.05
CA LEU A 75 -4.02 9.46 7.39
C LEU A 75 -4.88 8.73 6.37
N ALA A 76 -6.06 9.27 6.03
CA ALA A 76 -6.95 8.68 5.05
C ALA A 76 -6.32 8.63 3.65
N THR A 77 -5.69 9.72 3.22
CA THR A 77 -5.02 9.80 1.91
C THR A 77 -3.95 8.72 1.75
N VAL A 78 -3.12 8.51 2.77
CA VAL A 78 -2.08 7.49 2.71
C VAL A 78 -2.64 6.08 2.90
N ALA A 79 -3.61 5.88 3.80
CA ALA A 79 -4.22 4.58 4.04
C ALA A 79 -5.02 4.06 2.83
N ASP A 80 -5.56 4.97 2.02
CA ASP A 80 -6.30 4.67 0.81
C ASP A 80 -5.39 4.49 -0.43
N VAL A 81 -4.07 4.64 -0.26
CA VAL A 81 -3.07 4.40 -1.30
C VAL A 81 -3.37 5.20 -2.57
N VAL A 82 -3.84 6.45 -2.42
CA VAL A 82 -4.05 7.35 -3.55
C VAL A 82 -2.78 8.15 -3.88
N PRO A 83 -2.57 8.57 -5.15
CA PRO A 83 -1.35 9.28 -5.56
C PRO A 83 -1.08 10.56 -4.74
N LEU A 84 0.16 10.71 -4.26
CA LEU A 84 0.66 11.89 -3.53
C LEU A 84 1.13 13.00 -4.49
N GLN A 85 0.18 13.50 -5.26
CA GLN A 85 0.34 14.63 -6.17
C GLN A 85 -0.63 15.76 -5.81
N GLY A 86 -0.38 16.98 -6.31
CA GLY A 86 -1.27 18.12 -6.13
C GLY A 86 -1.77 18.32 -4.69
N LEU A 87 -3.09 18.30 -4.51
CA LEU A 87 -3.73 18.50 -3.20
C LEU A 87 -3.43 17.38 -2.20
N ASN A 88 -3.45 16.10 -2.61
CA ASN A 88 -3.10 14.99 -1.72
C ASN A 88 -1.72 15.19 -1.11
N ARG A 89 -0.76 15.62 -1.92
CA ARG A 89 0.61 15.90 -1.47
C ARG A 89 0.64 17.02 -0.44
N ALA A 90 -0.09 18.11 -0.69
CA ALA A 90 -0.19 19.23 0.24
C ALA A 90 -0.87 18.82 1.57
N PHE A 91 -1.97 18.06 1.50
CA PHE A 91 -2.67 17.53 2.67
C PHE A 91 -1.77 16.63 3.50
N VAL A 92 -1.06 15.69 2.89
CA VAL A 92 -0.15 14.78 3.61
C VAL A 92 1.00 15.55 4.25
N ARG A 93 1.62 16.49 3.53
CA ARG A 93 2.73 17.31 4.09
C ARG A 93 2.28 18.10 5.32
N GLN A 94 1.16 18.80 5.23
CA GLN A 94 0.65 19.61 6.34
C GLN A 94 0.09 18.74 7.47
N GLY A 95 -0.62 17.67 7.14
CA GLY A 95 -1.17 16.74 8.12
C GLY A 95 -0.09 16.02 8.93
N LEU A 96 1.04 15.67 8.32
CA LEU A 96 2.20 15.16 9.06
C LEU A 96 2.77 16.19 10.05
N ALA A 97 2.80 17.48 9.67
CA ALA A 97 3.26 18.54 10.57
C ALA A 97 2.33 18.69 11.78
N ILE A 98 1.01 18.58 11.57
CA ILE A 98 -0.01 18.68 12.63
C ILE A 98 0.02 17.43 13.53
N LEU A 99 0.13 16.25 12.93
CA LEU A 99 0.15 14.98 13.66
C LEU A 99 1.33 14.87 14.63
N ARG A 100 2.46 15.53 14.36
CA ARG A 100 3.60 15.65 15.30
C ARG A 100 3.23 16.34 16.60
N GLY A 101 2.22 17.22 16.58
CA GLY A 101 1.71 17.89 17.79
C GLY A 101 0.87 16.97 18.69
N ARG A 102 0.46 15.78 18.20
CA ARG A 102 -0.25 14.76 18.96
C ARG A 102 -1.52 15.27 19.68
N ALA A 103 -2.16 16.31 19.15
CA ALA A 103 -3.29 16.97 19.78
C ALA A 103 -4.59 16.15 19.78
N ARG A 104 -4.71 15.15 18.89
CA ARG A 104 -5.87 14.28 18.79
C ARG A 104 -5.67 13.02 19.65
N PRO A 105 -6.43 12.82 20.76
CA PRO A 105 -6.21 11.71 21.69
C PRO A 105 -6.19 10.34 21.01
N GLY A 106 -7.12 10.09 20.10
CA GLY A 106 -7.19 8.83 19.35
C GLY A 106 -5.95 8.50 18.54
N LEU A 107 -5.41 9.47 17.78
CA LEU A 107 -4.21 9.26 16.99
C LEU A 107 -2.96 9.17 17.87
N ALA A 108 -2.89 9.96 18.94
CA ALA A 108 -1.82 9.88 19.93
C ALA A 108 -1.74 8.47 20.54
N ALA A 109 -2.86 7.98 21.06
CA ALA A 109 -2.94 6.63 21.61
C ALA A 109 -2.58 5.55 20.58
N LEU A 110 -3.02 5.71 19.33
CA LEU A 110 -2.69 4.76 18.25
C LEU A 110 -1.20 4.75 17.91
N MET A 111 -0.53 5.92 17.92
CA MET A 111 0.92 6.01 17.73
C MET A 111 1.67 5.30 18.85
N ASP A 112 1.20 5.41 20.10
CA ASP A 112 1.84 4.80 21.27
C ASP A 112 1.76 3.28 21.23
N VAL A 113 0.56 2.72 21.01
CA VAL A 113 0.39 1.26 20.88
C VAL A 113 1.06 0.70 19.61
N ALA A 114 1.30 1.56 18.61
CA ALA A 114 2.04 1.18 17.43
C ALA A 114 3.57 1.13 17.65
N GLY A 115 4.06 1.60 18.80
CA GLY A 115 5.49 1.70 19.08
C GLY A 115 6.20 2.68 18.13
N LEU A 116 5.50 3.72 17.68
CA LEU A 116 6.09 4.72 16.79
C LEU A 116 7.14 5.52 17.56
N ASP A 117 8.39 5.44 17.09
CA ASP A 117 9.50 6.26 17.58
C ASP A 117 9.93 7.28 16.51
N GLY A 118 10.40 8.44 16.96
CA GLY A 118 10.85 9.52 16.11
C GLY A 118 9.73 10.26 15.35
N PRO A 119 10.09 11.05 14.32
CA PRO A 119 9.14 11.87 13.60
C PRO A 119 8.20 11.04 12.72
N VAL A 120 6.91 11.40 12.72
CA VAL A 120 5.91 10.74 11.85
C VAL A 120 6.23 10.98 10.37
N GLN A 121 6.12 9.94 9.56
CA GLN A 121 6.39 9.88 8.12
C GLN A 121 5.20 9.23 7.40
N PRO A 122 5.04 9.41 6.07
CA PRO A 122 3.96 8.77 5.30
C PRO A 122 3.90 7.25 5.53
N TRP A 123 5.06 6.58 5.58
CA TRP A 123 5.19 5.16 5.90
C TRP A 123 4.44 4.79 7.20
N HIS A 124 4.55 5.59 8.26
CA HIS A 124 3.87 5.32 9.53
C HIS A 124 2.34 5.35 9.38
N LEU A 125 1.81 6.25 8.55
CA LEU A 125 0.37 6.31 8.28
C LEU A 125 -0.10 5.05 7.54
N GLY A 126 0.61 4.65 6.48
CA GLY A 126 0.20 3.54 5.60
C GLY A 126 0.44 2.14 6.19
N PHE A 127 1.44 1.98 7.05
CA PHE A 127 1.88 0.66 7.50
C PHE A 127 1.79 0.42 9.01
N LEU A 128 1.64 1.48 9.82
CA LEU A 128 1.44 1.34 11.27
C LEU A 128 0.01 1.74 11.65
N LEU A 129 -0.42 2.97 11.35
CA LEU A 129 -1.69 3.50 11.86
C LEU A 129 -2.90 2.99 11.06
N GLY A 130 -2.90 3.19 9.74
CA GLY A 130 -3.98 2.76 8.85
C GLY A 130 -4.35 1.27 8.99
N PRO A 131 -3.37 0.34 9.02
CA PRO A 131 -3.66 -1.08 9.19
C PRO A 131 -4.36 -1.44 10.51
N ARG A 132 -4.08 -0.70 11.60
CA ARG A 132 -4.75 -0.93 12.90
C ARG A 132 -6.20 -0.50 12.87
N ILE A 133 -6.48 0.67 12.29
CA ILE A 133 -7.86 1.14 12.08
C ILE A 133 -8.63 0.16 11.19
N ASN A 134 -8.01 -0.27 10.09
CA ASN A 134 -8.62 -1.20 9.14
C ASN A 134 -8.82 -2.62 9.70
N ALA A 135 -8.07 -3.01 10.75
CA ALA A 135 -8.25 -4.32 11.38
C ALA A 135 -9.64 -4.45 12.02
N GLY A 136 -10.16 -3.37 12.61
CA GLY A 136 -11.51 -3.31 13.15
C GLY A 136 -12.56 -3.72 12.12
N GLY A 137 -12.56 -3.14 10.92
CA GLY A 137 -13.52 -3.50 9.87
C GLY A 137 -13.28 -4.87 9.20
N ARG A 138 -12.12 -5.50 9.40
CA ARG A 138 -11.80 -6.78 8.75
C ARG A 138 -12.18 -7.99 9.57
N ILE A 139 -11.96 -7.93 10.89
CA ILE A 139 -12.13 -9.08 11.80
C ILE A 139 -12.78 -8.69 13.14
N GLY A 140 -13.29 -7.46 13.28
CA GLY A 140 -13.91 -6.97 14.51
C GLY A 140 -15.04 -5.98 14.24
N ASP A 141 -15.19 -4.99 15.13
CA ASP A 141 -16.16 -3.91 14.98
C ASP A 141 -15.60 -2.76 14.12
N ALA A 142 -16.23 -2.53 12.96
CA ALA A 142 -15.89 -1.45 12.04
C ALA A 142 -16.06 -0.04 12.66
N GLY A 143 -16.91 0.11 13.69
CA GLY A 143 -17.16 1.36 14.38
C GLY A 143 -16.00 1.85 15.26
N LEU A 144 -15.08 0.96 15.67
CA LEU A 144 -13.97 1.31 16.57
C LEU A 144 -13.07 2.40 15.98
N GLY A 145 -12.78 2.34 14.68
CA GLY A 145 -11.95 3.35 14.02
C GLY A 145 -12.57 4.74 14.08
N ALA A 146 -13.87 4.87 13.78
CA ALA A 146 -14.58 6.14 13.85
C ALA A 146 -14.64 6.67 15.28
N ARG A 147 -14.96 5.81 16.26
CA ARG A 147 -14.99 6.18 17.69
C ARG A 147 -13.64 6.68 18.18
N LEU A 148 -12.55 5.99 17.84
CA LEU A 148 -11.20 6.41 18.18
C LEU A 148 -10.88 7.81 17.64
N LEU A 149 -11.22 8.08 16.37
CA LEU A 149 -10.86 9.35 15.71
C LEU A 149 -11.72 10.53 16.20
N LEU A 150 -12.90 10.26 16.75
CA LEU A 150 -13.85 11.26 17.23
C LEU A 150 -13.76 11.54 18.74
N THR A 151 -13.26 10.60 19.54
CA THR A 151 -13.23 10.76 21.00
C THR A 151 -12.26 11.87 21.44
N THR A 152 -12.68 12.60 22.46
CA THR A 152 -11.86 13.59 23.18
C THR A 152 -11.41 13.10 24.55
N ASP A 153 -11.81 11.88 24.95
CA ASP A 153 -11.40 11.25 26.21
C ASP A 153 -10.14 10.39 25.98
N GLU A 154 -9.03 10.76 26.64
CA GLU A 154 -7.77 10.03 26.55
C GLU A 154 -7.84 8.60 27.09
N ILE A 155 -8.70 8.34 28.08
CA ILE A 155 -8.89 7.00 28.64
C ILE A 155 -9.61 6.11 27.64
N GLU A 156 -10.72 6.62 27.06
CA GLU A 156 -11.43 5.89 26.00
C GLU A 156 -10.51 5.64 24.79
N ALA A 157 -9.76 6.67 24.37
CA ALA A 157 -8.82 6.57 23.25
C ALA A 157 -7.78 5.46 23.47
N ARG A 158 -7.18 5.38 24.66
CA ARG A 158 -6.23 4.30 25.01
C ARG A 158 -6.86 2.92 24.95
N GLY A 159 -8.08 2.77 25.47
CA GLY A 159 -8.82 1.50 25.42
C GLY A 159 -9.10 1.04 23.99
N ILE A 160 -9.64 1.92 23.15
CA ILE A 160 -9.94 1.60 21.74
C ILE A 160 -8.65 1.33 20.95
N ALA A 161 -7.59 2.12 21.16
CA ALA A 161 -6.30 1.91 20.48
C ALA A 161 -5.68 0.56 20.82
N ALA A 162 -5.72 0.14 22.09
CA ALA A 162 -5.25 -1.18 22.52
C ALA A 162 -6.01 -2.31 21.84
N GLU A 163 -7.35 -2.19 21.74
CA GLU A 163 -8.17 -3.20 21.07
C GLU A 163 -7.90 -3.25 19.55
N LEU A 164 -7.80 -2.12 18.87
CA LEU A 164 -7.41 -2.08 17.45
C LEU A 164 -6.01 -2.66 17.22
N ASN A 165 -5.09 -2.48 18.17
CA ASN A 165 -3.77 -3.10 18.10
C ASN A 165 -3.85 -4.62 18.26
N ARG A 166 -4.66 -5.12 19.20
CA ARG A 166 -4.92 -6.57 19.38
C ARG A 166 -5.53 -7.18 18.11
N LEU A 167 -6.58 -6.58 17.56
CA LEU A 167 -7.22 -7.00 16.31
C LEU A 167 -6.23 -6.97 15.14
N ASN A 168 -5.34 -5.98 15.08
CA ASN A 168 -4.33 -5.94 14.03
C ASN A 168 -3.34 -7.11 14.13
N GLN A 169 -2.90 -7.46 15.34
CA GLN A 169 -2.00 -8.61 15.56
C GLN A 169 -2.68 -9.94 15.20
N GLU A 170 -3.92 -10.13 15.63
CA GLU A 170 -4.74 -11.30 15.28
C GLU A 170 -4.92 -11.42 13.76
N ARG A 171 -5.28 -10.32 13.10
CA ARG A 171 -5.40 -10.28 11.63
C ARG A 171 -4.08 -10.64 10.94
N GLN A 172 -2.95 -10.13 11.43
CA GLN A 172 -1.63 -10.41 10.86
C GLN A 172 -1.26 -11.89 10.98
N GLU A 173 -1.61 -12.55 12.09
CA GLU A 173 -1.37 -13.99 12.26
C GLU A 173 -2.24 -14.82 11.30
N ILE A 174 -3.54 -14.49 11.19
CA ILE A 174 -4.45 -15.14 10.23
C ILE A 174 -3.94 -14.94 8.78
N GLU A 175 -3.55 -13.71 8.43
CA GLU A 175 -2.97 -13.38 7.12
C GLU A 175 -1.72 -14.22 6.85
N ARG A 176 -0.81 -14.34 7.83
CA ARG A 176 0.45 -15.07 7.68
C ARG A 176 0.22 -16.54 7.34
N GLN A 177 -0.69 -17.20 8.05
CA GLN A 177 -1.02 -18.61 7.80
C GLN A 177 -1.65 -18.79 6.42
N ALA A 178 -2.63 -17.95 6.08
CA ALA A 178 -3.28 -17.98 4.77
C ALA A 178 -2.31 -17.73 3.61
N VAL A 179 -1.32 -16.85 3.79
CA VAL A 179 -0.28 -16.58 2.78
C VAL A 179 0.65 -17.78 2.58
N ILE A 180 1.04 -18.47 3.66
CA ILE A 180 1.87 -19.69 3.55
C ILE A 180 1.14 -20.77 2.74
N GLU A 181 -0.12 -21.01 3.08
CA GLU A 181 -0.98 -21.95 2.35
C GLU A 181 -1.14 -21.53 0.88
N ALA A 182 -1.44 -20.26 0.62
CA ALA A 182 -1.63 -19.73 -0.71
C ALA A 182 -0.38 -19.83 -1.59
N ILE A 183 0.81 -19.55 -1.02
CA ILE A 183 2.09 -19.69 -1.72
C ILE A 183 2.32 -21.15 -2.10
N SER A 184 2.06 -22.09 -1.18
CA SER A 184 2.17 -23.52 -1.47
C SER A 184 1.26 -23.96 -2.62
N GLN A 185 -0.01 -23.52 -2.61
CA GLN A 185 -0.94 -23.79 -3.71
C GLN A 185 -0.45 -23.20 -5.05
N ALA A 186 0.06 -21.96 -5.02
CA ALA A 186 0.60 -21.29 -6.21
C ALA A 186 1.86 -21.98 -6.76
N ASP A 187 2.79 -22.38 -5.89
CA ASP A 187 4.00 -23.13 -6.28
C ASP A 187 3.62 -24.47 -6.94
N HIS A 188 2.68 -25.22 -6.35
CA HIS A 188 2.18 -26.45 -6.94
C HIS A 188 1.51 -26.23 -8.31
N ALA A 189 0.75 -25.15 -8.47
CA ALA A 189 0.15 -24.81 -9.76
C ALA A 189 1.22 -24.48 -10.80
N LEU A 190 2.23 -23.68 -10.44
CA LEU A 190 3.33 -23.31 -11.34
C LEU A 190 4.27 -24.47 -11.68
N MET A 191 4.42 -25.46 -10.78
CA MET A 191 5.14 -26.69 -11.11
C MET A 191 4.43 -27.50 -12.20
N ARG A 192 3.10 -27.46 -12.24
CA ARG A 192 2.29 -28.15 -13.25
C ARG A 192 2.21 -27.37 -14.56
N ASP A 193 2.08 -26.05 -14.46
CA ASP A 193 2.03 -25.13 -15.59
C ASP A 193 2.85 -23.86 -15.29
N PRO A 194 4.14 -23.83 -15.69
CA PRO A 194 4.98 -22.65 -15.51
C PRO A 194 4.49 -21.41 -16.28
N ALA A 195 3.67 -21.60 -17.32
CA ALA A 195 3.14 -20.53 -18.16
C ALA A 195 1.81 -19.96 -17.62
N LEU A 196 1.33 -20.45 -16.48
CA LEU A 196 0.07 -20.02 -15.89
C LEU A 196 0.01 -18.49 -15.75
N ALA A 197 -1.01 -17.89 -16.39
CA ALA A 197 -1.15 -16.45 -16.47
C ALA A 197 -1.67 -15.82 -15.16
N VAL A 198 -2.55 -16.53 -14.45
CA VAL A 198 -3.22 -16.03 -13.25
C VAL A 198 -3.11 -17.06 -12.15
N LEU A 199 -2.66 -16.64 -10.97
CA LEU A 199 -2.66 -17.50 -9.78
C LEU A 199 -4.03 -17.46 -9.12
N LEU A 200 -4.52 -18.61 -8.68
CA LEU A 200 -5.71 -18.72 -7.87
C LEU A 200 -5.43 -19.64 -6.70
N ALA A 201 -5.70 -19.15 -5.49
CA ALA A 201 -5.61 -19.94 -4.28
C ALA A 201 -6.92 -19.82 -3.51
N SER A 202 -7.30 -20.87 -2.79
CA SER A 202 -8.58 -20.93 -2.09
C SER A 202 -8.51 -21.80 -0.84
N SER A 203 -9.30 -21.45 0.17
CA SER A 203 -9.44 -22.27 1.38
C SER A 203 -10.79 -22.06 2.07
N LEU A 204 -11.27 -23.08 2.77
CA LEU A 204 -12.43 -23.02 3.67
C LEU A 204 -12.10 -22.28 4.98
N ASP A 205 -10.83 -22.22 5.35
CA ASP A 205 -10.37 -21.63 6.61
C ASP A 205 -10.09 -20.12 6.50
N TRP A 206 -10.21 -19.54 5.30
CA TRP A 206 -9.91 -18.13 5.08
C TRP A 206 -11.11 -17.24 5.39
N HIS A 207 -10.86 -16.16 6.13
CA HIS A 207 -11.85 -15.13 6.36
C HIS A 207 -12.00 -14.22 5.12
N PRO A 208 -13.23 -13.88 4.67
CA PRO A 208 -13.43 -12.97 3.53
C PRO A 208 -12.76 -11.59 3.71
N GLY A 209 -12.60 -11.12 4.94
CA GLY A 209 -11.90 -9.87 5.26
C GLY A 209 -10.39 -9.87 4.98
N ILE A 210 -9.76 -11.03 4.75
CA ILE A 210 -8.32 -11.16 4.54
C ILE A 210 -7.91 -11.53 3.10
N VAL A 211 -8.82 -12.05 2.27
CA VAL A 211 -8.45 -12.58 0.94
C VAL A 211 -7.80 -11.52 0.03
N GLY A 212 -8.18 -10.24 0.17
CA GLY A 212 -7.52 -9.16 -0.56
C GLY A 212 -6.04 -8.94 -0.19
N LEU A 213 -5.66 -9.28 1.05
CA LEU A 213 -4.26 -9.23 1.52
C LEU A 213 -3.48 -10.43 0.99
N VAL A 214 -4.07 -11.62 1.03
CA VAL A 214 -3.47 -12.85 0.47
C VAL A 214 -3.19 -12.69 -1.02
N ALA A 215 -4.18 -12.22 -1.80
CA ALA A 215 -4.00 -11.95 -3.22
C ALA A 215 -2.90 -10.92 -3.51
N ALA A 216 -2.77 -9.89 -2.67
CA ALA A 216 -1.70 -8.90 -2.80
C ALA A 216 -0.31 -9.52 -2.57
N ARG A 217 -0.17 -10.41 -1.59
CA ARG A 217 1.08 -11.13 -1.29
C ARG A 217 1.48 -12.09 -2.39
N LEU A 218 0.52 -12.84 -2.95
CA LEU A 218 0.78 -13.67 -4.12
C LEU A 218 1.26 -12.83 -5.31
N LYS A 219 0.56 -11.73 -5.61
CA LYS A 219 0.95 -10.81 -6.70
C LYS A 219 2.32 -10.20 -6.48
N GLU A 220 2.68 -9.85 -5.25
CA GLU A 220 4.01 -9.33 -4.90
C GLU A 220 5.11 -10.39 -5.08
N ARG A 221 4.85 -11.63 -4.64
CA ARG A 221 5.83 -12.72 -4.67
C ARG A 221 6.09 -13.30 -6.06
N PHE A 222 5.04 -13.45 -6.85
CA PHE A 222 5.08 -14.13 -8.15
C PHE A 222 5.00 -13.18 -9.33
N ARG A 223 4.78 -11.88 -9.09
CA ARG A 223 4.68 -10.84 -10.12
C ARG A 223 3.68 -11.17 -11.24
N LYS A 224 2.61 -11.86 -10.88
CA LYS A 224 1.49 -12.24 -11.74
C LYS A 224 0.17 -11.79 -11.10
N PRO A 225 -0.90 -11.57 -11.88
CA PRO A 225 -2.23 -11.40 -11.31
C PRO A 225 -2.57 -12.61 -10.42
N ALA A 226 -3.20 -12.34 -9.29
CA ALA A 226 -3.54 -13.36 -8.31
C ALA A 226 -4.93 -13.14 -7.72
N PHE A 227 -5.66 -14.23 -7.51
CA PHE A 227 -6.91 -14.28 -6.75
C PHE A 227 -6.74 -15.15 -5.50
N ALA A 228 -7.39 -14.72 -4.42
CA ALA A 228 -7.59 -15.52 -3.22
C ALA A 228 -9.09 -15.64 -2.96
N LEU A 229 -9.57 -16.86 -2.73
CA LEU A 229 -10.97 -17.17 -2.50
C LEU A 229 -11.18 -17.74 -1.08
N ALA A 230 -12.12 -17.15 -0.33
CA ALA A 230 -12.67 -17.73 0.88
C ALA A 230 -13.87 -18.59 0.48
N LEU A 231 -13.73 -19.91 0.64
CA LEU A 231 -14.80 -20.87 0.38
C LEU A 231 -15.80 -20.87 1.53
N ASN A 232 -17.08 -21.11 1.24
CA ASN A 232 -18.11 -21.26 2.26
C ASN A 232 -18.56 -22.73 2.39
N GLY A 233 -19.27 -23.06 3.47
CA GLY A 233 -19.74 -24.42 3.74
C GLY A 233 -20.75 -24.98 2.73
N GLU A 234 -21.31 -24.12 1.86
CA GLU A 234 -22.23 -24.49 0.79
C GLU A 234 -21.51 -24.74 -0.55
N GLY A 235 -20.17 -24.61 -0.57
CA GLY A 235 -19.31 -24.83 -1.74
C GLY A 235 -19.09 -23.59 -2.61
N GLY A 236 -19.77 -22.47 -2.34
CA GLY A 236 -19.56 -21.18 -3.00
C GLY A 236 -18.32 -20.46 -2.45
N ALA A 237 -17.99 -19.30 -3.04
CA ALA A 237 -16.80 -18.55 -2.64
C ALA A 237 -16.98 -17.04 -2.72
N THR A 238 -16.29 -16.30 -1.84
CA THR A 238 -16.06 -14.86 -1.99
C THR A 238 -14.56 -14.60 -2.10
N GLY A 239 -14.17 -13.84 -3.11
CA GLY A 239 -12.77 -13.66 -3.46
C GLY A 239 -12.38 -12.24 -3.78
N SER A 240 -11.07 -12.01 -3.75
CA SER A 240 -10.45 -10.77 -4.17
C SER A 240 -9.26 -11.06 -5.07
N GLY A 241 -9.14 -10.28 -6.15
CA GLY A 241 -8.04 -10.30 -7.09
C GLY A 241 -7.14 -9.06 -6.98
N ARG A 242 -5.85 -9.22 -7.29
CA ARG A 242 -4.85 -8.15 -7.43
C ARG A 242 -4.09 -8.34 -8.73
N SER A 243 -3.93 -7.26 -9.49
CA SER A 243 -3.32 -7.29 -10.82
C SER A 243 -1.89 -6.78 -10.83
N VAL A 244 -1.28 -6.87 -12.01
CA VAL A 244 -0.03 -6.21 -12.38
C VAL A 244 -0.32 -5.10 -13.40
N ALA A 245 0.63 -4.19 -13.61
CA ALA A 245 0.46 -3.11 -14.58
C ALA A 245 0.22 -3.69 -15.98
N GLY A 246 -0.70 -3.08 -16.73
CA GLY A 246 -1.07 -3.54 -18.08
C GLY A 246 -2.11 -4.66 -18.13
N VAL A 247 -2.59 -5.18 -16.99
CA VAL A 247 -3.58 -6.28 -16.94
C VAL A 247 -4.86 -5.83 -16.23
N ASP A 248 -6.01 -5.90 -16.91
CA ASP A 248 -7.30 -5.44 -16.37
C ASP A 248 -8.16 -6.57 -15.78
N LEU A 249 -8.09 -6.73 -14.44
CA LEU A 249 -8.94 -7.69 -13.73
C LEU A 249 -10.40 -7.28 -13.69
N GLY A 250 -10.70 -6.00 -13.45
CA GLY A 250 -12.07 -5.51 -13.29
C GLY A 250 -12.93 -5.77 -14.52
N ARG A 251 -12.40 -5.51 -15.72
CA ARG A 251 -13.07 -5.82 -16.99
C ARG A 251 -13.31 -7.31 -17.15
N THR A 252 -12.33 -8.14 -16.82
CA THR A 252 -12.43 -9.59 -16.97
C THR A 252 -13.42 -10.20 -16.00
N VAL A 253 -13.48 -9.71 -14.75
CA VAL A 253 -14.46 -10.15 -13.76
C VAL A 253 -15.89 -9.74 -14.15
N ARG A 254 -16.10 -8.53 -14.69
CA ARG A 254 -17.43 -8.14 -15.23
C ARG A 254 -17.88 -9.09 -16.34
N ALA A 255 -16.99 -9.43 -17.27
CA ALA A 255 -17.29 -10.40 -18.32
C ALA A 255 -17.58 -11.81 -17.78
N ALA A 256 -16.96 -12.22 -16.67
CA ALA A 256 -17.27 -13.50 -16.01
C ALA A 256 -18.68 -13.50 -15.39
N VAL A 257 -19.15 -12.36 -14.87
CA VAL A 257 -20.53 -12.21 -14.37
C VAL A 257 -21.52 -12.28 -15.54
N GLU A 258 -21.25 -11.56 -16.64
CA GLU A 258 -22.08 -11.60 -17.85
C GLU A 258 -22.18 -13.02 -18.45
N ALA A 259 -21.10 -13.81 -18.35
CA ALA A 259 -21.06 -15.20 -18.79
C ALA A 259 -21.71 -16.20 -17.80
N GLY A 260 -22.23 -15.73 -16.66
CA GLY A 260 -22.83 -16.59 -15.63
C GLY A 260 -21.84 -17.43 -14.81
N LEU A 261 -20.53 -17.15 -14.92
CA LEU A 261 -19.48 -17.85 -14.19
C LEU A 261 -19.28 -17.29 -12.77
N ALA A 262 -19.76 -16.07 -12.52
CA ALA A 262 -19.77 -15.42 -11.22
C ALA A 262 -21.17 -14.87 -10.90
N VAL A 263 -21.59 -15.00 -9.64
CA VAL A 263 -22.88 -14.50 -9.15
C VAL A 263 -22.88 -12.97 -9.12
N LYS A 264 -21.76 -12.39 -8.66
CA LYS A 264 -21.50 -10.96 -8.68
C LYS A 264 -20.00 -10.73 -8.73
N GLY A 265 -19.60 -9.59 -9.26
CA GLY A 265 -18.19 -9.22 -9.33
C GLY A 265 -17.99 -7.90 -10.03
N GLY A 266 -16.85 -7.28 -9.75
CA GLY A 266 -16.50 -5.98 -10.31
C GLY A 266 -15.21 -5.45 -9.71
N GLY A 267 -14.85 -4.23 -10.09
CA GLY A 267 -13.64 -3.55 -9.64
C GLY A 267 -12.96 -2.78 -10.75
N HIS A 268 -11.67 -2.54 -10.57
CA HIS A 268 -10.82 -1.77 -11.47
C HIS A 268 -9.72 -2.66 -12.06
N ALA A 269 -8.90 -2.10 -12.93
CA ALA A 269 -7.81 -2.84 -13.56
C ALA A 269 -6.91 -3.55 -12.54
N MET A 270 -6.53 -2.87 -11.46
CA MET A 270 -5.58 -3.37 -10.47
C MET A 270 -6.17 -4.25 -9.36
N ALA A 271 -7.49 -4.26 -9.19
CA ALA A 271 -8.15 -5.01 -8.12
C ALA A 271 -9.61 -5.30 -8.45
N ALA A 272 -10.06 -6.52 -8.17
CA ALA A 272 -11.45 -6.93 -8.38
C ALA A 272 -11.96 -7.80 -7.23
N GLY A 273 -13.26 -7.74 -6.95
CA GLY A 273 -13.96 -8.64 -6.04
C GLY A 273 -14.89 -9.56 -6.82
N VAL A 274 -15.08 -10.78 -6.32
CA VAL A 274 -15.95 -11.78 -6.97
C VAL A 274 -16.70 -12.61 -5.93
N THR A 275 -17.90 -13.06 -6.28
CA THR A 275 -18.62 -14.12 -5.57
C THR A 275 -19.00 -15.21 -6.57
N LEU A 276 -18.68 -16.45 -6.23
CA LEU A 276 -18.86 -17.62 -7.08
C LEU A 276 -19.92 -18.55 -6.48
N ALA A 277 -20.69 -19.19 -7.36
CA ALA A 277 -21.60 -20.27 -6.98
C ALA A 277 -20.80 -21.56 -6.70
N PRO A 278 -21.42 -22.57 -6.06
CA PRO A 278 -20.73 -23.82 -5.74
C PRO A 278 -20.11 -24.51 -6.96
N GLY A 279 -18.83 -24.87 -6.83
CA GLY A 279 -18.07 -25.59 -7.88
C GLY A 279 -17.66 -24.77 -9.11
N GLN A 280 -17.78 -23.43 -9.08
CA GLN A 280 -17.40 -22.54 -10.19
C GLN A 280 -15.95 -22.05 -10.14
N ASP A 281 -15.19 -22.38 -9.10
CA ASP A 281 -13.81 -21.95 -8.87
C ASP A 281 -12.87 -22.33 -10.03
N ALA A 282 -12.88 -23.59 -10.45
CA ALA A 282 -12.03 -24.09 -11.52
C ALA A 282 -12.41 -23.47 -12.88
N THR A 283 -13.70 -23.35 -13.17
CA THR A 283 -14.19 -22.74 -14.43
C THR A 283 -13.87 -21.25 -14.49
N PHE A 284 -14.03 -20.54 -13.38
CA PHE A 284 -13.65 -19.15 -13.25
C PHE A 284 -12.13 -18.96 -13.44
N HIS A 285 -11.31 -19.82 -12.84
CA HIS A 285 -9.84 -19.77 -13.00
C HIS A 285 -9.42 -19.94 -14.46
N ALA A 286 -9.97 -20.95 -15.14
CA ALA A 286 -9.69 -21.21 -16.55
C ALA A 286 -10.09 -20.03 -17.44
N PHE A 287 -11.25 -19.43 -17.18
CA PHE A 287 -11.71 -18.23 -17.89
C PHE A 287 -10.75 -17.05 -17.72
N LEU A 288 -10.30 -16.79 -16.49
CA LEU A 288 -9.32 -15.73 -16.20
C LEU A 288 -7.99 -15.99 -16.92
N ALA A 289 -7.45 -17.21 -16.77
CA ALA A 289 -6.16 -17.58 -17.35
C ALA A 289 -6.16 -17.41 -18.87
N GLN A 290 -7.24 -17.83 -19.55
CA GLN A 290 -7.37 -17.69 -20.99
C GLN A 290 -7.48 -16.21 -21.41
N ARG A 291 -8.35 -15.43 -20.77
CA ARG A 291 -8.59 -14.04 -21.18
C ARG A 291 -7.43 -13.10 -20.91
N LEU A 292 -6.63 -13.38 -19.89
CA LEU A 292 -5.54 -12.51 -19.45
C LEU A 292 -4.17 -12.94 -19.96
N ALA A 293 -4.04 -14.10 -20.62
CA ALA A 293 -2.77 -14.66 -21.05
C ALA A 293 -1.89 -13.68 -21.85
N SER A 294 -2.46 -13.01 -22.86
CA SER A 294 -1.72 -12.08 -23.70
C SER A 294 -1.28 -10.81 -22.96
N GLU A 295 -2.14 -10.27 -22.10
CA GLU A 295 -1.82 -9.08 -21.30
C GLU A 295 -0.74 -9.38 -20.27
N VAL A 296 -0.82 -10.56 -19.63
CA VAL A 296 0.18 -11.00 -18.65
C VAL A 296 1.53 -11.25 -19.33
N ALA A 297 1.55 -11.86 -20.52
CA ALA A 297 2.77 -12.06 -21.28
C ALA A 297 3.44 -10.72 -21.63
N ALA A 298 2.68 -9.77 -22.17
CA ALA A 298 3.18 -8.43 -22.50
C ALA A 298 3.67 -7.67 -21.26
N ALA A 299 2.94 -7.76 -20.14
CA ALA A 299 3.33 -7.14 -18.89
C ALA A 299 4.67 -7.68 -18.37
N GLY A 300 4.89 -9.00 -18.47
CA GLY A 300 6.15 -9.64 -18.07
C GLY A 300 7.36 -9.19 -18.91
N GLU A 301 7.18 -9.02 -20.22
CA GLU A 301 8.26 -8.52 -21.11
C GLU A 301 8.61 -7.05 -20.85
N SER A 302 7.64 -6.25 -20.40
CA SER A 302 7.81 -4.84 -20.08
C SER A 302 8.32 -4.57 -18.66
N GLU A 303 8.61 -5.61 -17.89
CA GLU A 303 9.06 -5.44 -16.50
C GLU A 303 10.43 -4.75 -16.44
N ALA A 304 10.46 -3.56 -15.86
CA ALA A 304 11.66 -2.76 -15.72
C ALA A 304 11.74 -2.10 -14.34
N LEU A 305 12.95 -2.05 -13.78
CA LEU A 305 13.26 -1.19 -12.65
C LEU A 305 13.71 0.18 -13.18
N LEU A 306 12.90 1.20 -12.96
CA LEU A 306 13.27 2.58 -13.27
C LEU A 306 14.32 3.06 -12.27
N VAL A 307 15.38 3.68 -12.79
CA VAL A 307 16.49 4.25 -12.01
C VAL A 307 16.56 5.73 -12.31
N ASP A 308 16.60 6.55 -11.26
CA ASP A 308 16.62 8.01 -11.38
C ASP A 308 18.02 8.56 -11.61
N ALA A 309 19.04 7.97 -10.97
CA ALA A 309 20.41 8.44 -11.09
C ALA A 309 21.46 7.37 -10.75
N ALA A 310 22.68 7.56 -11.26
CA ALA A 310 23.85 6.83 -10.80
C ALA A 310 24.54 7.56 -9.63
N LEU A 311 25.01 6.82 -8.63
CA LEU A 311 25.67 7.35 -7.45
C LEU A 311 26.91 6.51 -7.07
N SER A 312 27.98 7.18 -6.63
CA SER A 312 29.12 6.49 -6.01
C SER A 312 28.86 6.24 -4.52
N ALA A 313 29.59 5.29 -3.92
CA ALA A 313 29.54 5.05 -2.48
C ALA A 313 29.82 6.33 -1.67
N GLY A 314 30.74 7.19 -2.12
CA GLY A 314 31.04 8.47 -1.47
C GLY A 314 29.96 9.54 -1.64
N GLY A 315 29.10 9.41 -2.65
CA GLY A 315 27.97 10.32 -2.88
C GLY A 315 26.77 10.04 -1.97
N ALA A 316 26.64 8.82 -1.44
CA ALA A 316 25.59 8.44 -0.50
C ALA A 316 25.86 9.05 0.89
N THR A 317 25.45 10.31 1.08
CA THR A 317 25.73 11.09 2.29
C THR A 317 24.45 11.54 2.99
N PRO A 318 24.45 11.71 4.32
CA PRO A 318 23.32 12.28 5.06
C PRO A 318 22.81 13.62 4.50
N ARG A 319 23.73 14.46 3.99
CA ARG A 319 23.39 15.74 3.35
C ARG A 319 22.52 15.53 2.10
N LEU A 320 22.90 14.59 1.23
CA LEU A 320 22.12 14.26 0.04
C LEU A 320 20.71 13.77 0.41
N LEU A 321 20.61 12.90 1.43
CA LEU A 321 19.30 12.44 1.91
C LEU A 321 18.45 13.60 2.42
N ALA A 322 19.02 14.52 3.20
CA ALA A 322 18.30 15.68 3.69
C ALA A 322 17.81 16.59 2.54
N GLU A 323 18.55 16.70 1.44
CA GLU A 323 18.12 17.40 0.23
C GLU A 323 16.97 16.67 -0.48
N ILE A 324 17.06 15.34 -0.62
CA ILE A 324 16.01 14.49 -1.20
C ILE A 324 14.73 14.57 -0.37
N ASP A 325 14.82 14.51 0.97
CA ASP A 325 13.68 14.57 1.87
C ASP A 325 12.88 15.87 1.76
N ARG A 326 13.52 16.98 1.33
CA ARG A 326 12.80 18.24 1.04
C ARG A 326 11.83 18.09 -0.13
N ALA A 327 12.14 17.20 -1.07
CA ALA A 327 11.28 16.80 -2.16
C ALA A 327 10.26 15.71 -1.76
N GLY A 328 10.10 15.40 -0.47
CA GLY A 328 9.00 14.58 0.06
C GLY A 328 7.70 15.37 0.32
N PRO A 329 6.62 14.70 0.76
CA PRO A 329 6.58 13.29 1.17
C PRO A 329 6.64 12.31 -0.01
N PHE A 330 7.33 11.19 0.20
CA PHE A 330 7.33 10.06 -0.73
C PHE A 330 6.22 9.06 -0.40
N GLY A 331 5.72 8.36 -1.41
CA GLY A 331 4.61 7.40 -1.30
C GLY A 331 4.03 7.03 -2.66
N GLN A 332 2.78 6.57 -2.68
CA GLN A 332 2.11 6.20 -3.93
C GLN A 332 2.10 7.37 -4.92
N GLY A 333 2.46 7.14 -6.18
CA GLY A 333 2.53 8.18 -7.21
C GLY A 333 3.65 9.21 -7.03
N SER A 334 4.48 9.07 -5.99
CA SER A 334 5.68 9.88 -5.75
C SER A 334 6.72 9.02 -5.01
N PRO A 335 7.27 7.97 -5.65
CA PRO A 335 8.18 7.03 -5.01
C PRO A 335 9.48 7.71 -4.55
N GLU A 336 10.20 7.06 -3.63
CA GLU A 336 11.57 7.45 -3.28
C GLU A 336 12.50 7.29 -4.49
N PRO A 337 13.50 8.17 -4.69
CA PRO A 337 14.43 8.04 -5.79
C PRO A 337 15.25 6.74 -5.72
N VAL A 338 15.32 6.03 -6.85
CA VAL A 338 16.12 4.82 -7.01
C VAL A 338 17.46 5.19 -7.61
N PHE A 339 18.53 4.87 -6.88
CA PHE A 339 19.90 5.07 -7.33
C PHE A 339 20.50 3.74 -7.79
N VAL A 340 21.31 3.80 -8.84
CA VAL A 340 22.22 2.70 -9.20
C VAL A 340 23.63 3.01 -8.72
N PHE A 341 24.28 2.02 -8.12
CA PHE A 341 25.70 2.02 -7.75
C PHE A 341 26.44 1.17 -8.78
N PRO A 342 26.97 1.78 -9.87
CA PRO A 342 27.49 1.00 -10.99
C PRO A 342 28.87 0.42 -10.70
N ALA A 343 29.07 -0.85 -11.05
CA ALA A 343 30.36 -1.56 -10.93
C ALA A 343 31.04 -1.41 -9.55
N HIS A 344 30.26 -1.38 -8.47
CA HIS A 344 30.79 -1.33 -7.11
C HIS A 344 31.17 -2.73 -6.66
N ARG A 345 32.26 -2.85 -5.89
CA ARG A 345 32.65 -4.14 -5.32
C ARG A 345 31.78 -4.48 -4.13
N LEU A 346 31.12 -5.64 -4.16
CA LEU A 346 30.34 -6.16 -3.03
C LEU A 346 31.28 -6.80 -2.01
N THR A 347 31.80 -6.00 -1.07
CA THR A 347 32.83 -6.44 -0.12
C THR A 347 32.31 -7.34 1.00
N ASP A 348 31.03 -7.21 1.36
CA ASP A 348 30.37 -8.02 2.38
C ASP A 348 28.92 -8.28 1.96
N ALA A 349 28.45 -9.50 2.20
CA ALA A 349 27.06 -9.93 2.00
C ALA A 349 26.78 -11.07 2.96
N VAL A 350 25.91 -10.84 3.94
CA VAL A 350 25.62 -11.78 5.04
C VAL A 350 24.15 -11.73 5.40
N GLU A 351 23.55 -12.90 5.59
CA GLU A 351 22.22 -13.02 6.16
C GLU A 351 22.21 -12.57 7.63
N ILE A 352 21.24 -11.72 7.98
CA ILE A 352 21.11 -11.16 9.33
C ILE A 352 19.67 -11.27 9.85
N GLY A 353 19.57 -11.44 11.17
CA GLY A 353 18.31 -11.56 11.90
C GLY A 353 17.52 -12.82 11.55
N SER A 354 16.44 -13.08 12.29
CA SER A 354 15.54 -14.21 12.04
C SER A 354 14.58 -13.99 10.85
N GLY A 355 14.56 -12.77 10.29
CA GLY A 355 13.64 -12.35 9.22
C GLY A 355 14.16 -12.55 7.79
N GLY A 356 15.29 -13.24 7.60
CA GLY A 356 15.86 -13.51 6.28
C GLY A 356 16.28 -12.25 5.53
N HIS A 357 16.89 -11.28 6.21
CA HIS A 357 17.44 -10.07 5.58
C HIS A 357 18.90 -10.30 5.15
N VAL A 358 19.38 -9.60 4.12
CA VAL A 358 20.79 -9.66 3.71
C VAL A 358 21.42 -8.29 3.92
N ARG A 359 22.41 -8.20 4.80
CA ARG A 359 23.24 -7.00 4.99
C ARG A 359 24.36 -7.02 3.96
N VAL A 360 24.59 -5.87 3.33
CA VAL A 360 25.60 -5.70 2.28
C VAL A 360 26.54 -4.56 2.59
N LYS A 361 27.74 -4.60 2.01
CA LYS A 361 28.68 -3.47 1.99
C LYS A 361 29.30 -3.31 0.62
N LEU A 362 29.04 -2.17 0.00
CA LEU A 362 29.62 -1.79 -1.29
C LEU A 362 30.86 -0.94 -1.09
N LYS A 363 31.86 -1.14 -1.95
CA LYS A 363 33.02 -0.25 -2.09
C LYS A 363 33.06 0.31 -3.50
N GLY A 364 33.08 1.63 -3.60
CA GLY A 364 33.18 2.35 -4.87
C GLY A 364 34.62 2.45 -5.38
N GLY A 365 34.76 2.80 -6.66
CA GLY A 365 36.06 3.14 -7.26
C GLY A 365 36.69 4.40 -6.67
N ASP A 366 35.88 5.26 -6.04
CA ASP A 366 36.30 6.40 -5.22
C ASP A 366 36.93 5.99 -3.87
N GLY A 367 37.01 4.69 -3.57
CA GLY A 367 37.55 4.14 -2.33
C GLY A 367 36.59 4.19 -1.15
N ALA A 368 35.48 4.92 -1.26
CA ALA A 368 34.46 5.02 -0.22
C ALA A 368 33.67 3.73 -0.09
N SER A 369 32.95 3.56 1.03
CA SER A 369 32.10 2.41 1.26
C SER A 369 30.76 2.83 1.84
N VAL A 370 29.71 2.13 1.43
CA VAL A 370 28.35 2.33 1.92
C VAL A 370 27.75 0.97 2.28
N GLY A 371 27.07 0.92 3.42
CA GLY A 371 26.36 -0.26 3.91
C GLY A 371 24.89 -0.22 3.51
N GLY A 372 24.25 -1.38 3.52
CA GLY A 372 22.81 -1.45 3.29
C GLY A 372 22.19 -2.77 3.67
N VAL A 373 20.88 -2.86 3.52
CA VAL A 373 20.09 -4.05 3.81
C VAL A 373 19.11 -4.30 2.66
N ALA A 374 19.09 -5.54 2.19
CA ALA A 374 18.02 -6.11 1.38
C ALA A 374 17.06 -6.84 2.33
N PHE A 375 15.80 -6.42 2.40
CA PHE A 375 14.89 -6.91 3.43
C PHE A 375 14.15 -8.18 3.00
N ARG A 376 14.10 -9.19 3.89
CA ARG A 376 13.30 -10.43 3.72
C ARG A 376 13.53 -11.14 2.39
N CYS A 377 14.77 -11.16 1.92
CA CYS A 377 15.12 -11.68 0.59
C CYS A 377 16.13 -12.82 0.61
N ALA A 378 16.61 -13.28 1.78
CA ALA A 378 17.73 -14.24 1.87
C ALA A 378 17.48 -15.52 1.05
N GLN A 379 16.24 -16.01 1.06
CA GLN A 379 15.82 -17.20 0.30
C GLN A 379 15.27 -16.87 -1.10
N GLU A 380 15.12 -15.59 -1.41
CA GLU A 380 14.62 -15.08 -2.69
C GLU A 380 15.76 -14.94 -3.72
N PRO A 381 15.46 -14.84 -5.02
CA PRO A 381 16.48 -14.71 -6.07
C PRO A 381 17.51 -13.60 -5.78
N LEU A 382 17.05 -12.43 -5.31
CA LEU A 382 17.93 -11.31 -4.94
C LEU A 382 18.90 -11.67 -3.81
N GLY A 383 18.44 -12.26 -2.71
CA GLY A 383 19.32 -12.58 -1.59
C GLY A 383 20.33 -13.66 -1.95
N ARG A 384 19.91 -14.71 -2.67
CA ARG A 384 20.81 -15.74 -3.20
C ARG A 384 21.88 -15.14 -4.11
N ALA A 385 21.49 -14.22 -5.00
CA ALA A 385 22.41 -13.52 -5.89
C ALA A 385 23.40 -12.63 -5.12
N LEU A 386 22.93 -11.87 -4.12
CA LEU A 386 23.79 -11.02 -3.28
C LEU A 386 24.83 -11.85 -2.50
N LEU A 387 24.39 -12.96 -1.89
CA LEU A 387 25.28 -13.84 -1.14
C LEU A 387 26.33 -14.49 -2.06
N ALA A 388 25.93 -14.90 -3.26
CA ALA A 388 26.83 -15.50 -4.25
C ALA A 388 27.81 -14.49 -4.86
N ALA A 389 27.42 -13.24 -5.04
CA ALA A 389 28.25 -12.18 -5.65
C ALA A 389 29.27 -11.55 -4.68
N ARG A 390 29.45 -12.11 -3.47
CA ARG A 390 30.38 -11.57 -2.48
C ARG A 390 31.81 -11.57 -3.05
N GLY A 391 32.43 -10.40 -3.06
CA GLY A 391 33.76 -10.15 -3.57
C GLY A 391 33.80 -9.70 -5.04
N GLU A 392 32.70 -9.88 -5.77
CA GLU A 392 32.55 -9.49 -7.19
C GLU A 392 32.18 -8.00 -7.34
N SER A 393 32.32 -7.49 -8.57
CA SER A 393 31.78 -6.18 -8.96
C SER A 393 30.34 -6.33 -9.42
N VAL A 394 29.46 -5.44 -8.96
CA VAL A 394 28.01 -5.50 -9.21
C VAL A 394 27.47 -4.12 -9.59
N HIS A 395 26.37 -4.09 -10.35
CA HIS A 395 25.45 -2.96 -10.38
C HIS A 395 24.39 -3.21 -9.30
N LEU A 396 24.28 -2.32 -8.32
CA LEU A 396 23.28 -2.46 -7.25
C LEU A 396 22.29 -1.29 -7.32
N ALA A 397 21.00 -1.59 -7.37
CA ALA A 397 19.95 -0.58 -7.32
C ALA A 397 19.39 -0.48 -5.90
N ALA A 398 19.24 0.74 -5.36
CA ALA A 398 18.78 0.97 -4.00
C ALA A 398 18.11 2.35 -3.81
N THR A 399 17.20 2.42 -2.84
CA THR A 399 16.81 3.70 -2.21
C THR A 399 17.77 4.02 -1.06
N LEU A 400 17.84 5.30 -0.68
CA LEU A 400 18.67 5.76 0.43
C LEU A 400 17.82 5.97 1.67
N THR A 401 18.34 5.55 2.83
CA THR A 401 17.70 5.73 4.14
C THR A 401 18.70 6.27 5.15
N LEU A 402 18.20 7.07 6.10
CA LEU A 402 19.05 7.66 7.13
C LEU A 402 19.00 6.78 8.38
N ASN A 403 20.11 6.12 8.71
CA ASN A 403 20.25 5.40 9.96
C ASN A 403 20.76 6.37 11.05
N ARG A 404 20.04 6.41 12.17
CA ARG A 404 20.37 7.22 13.34
C ARG A 404 20.70 6.28 14.50
N TRP A 405 21.98 6.10 14.78
CA TRP A 405 22.44 5.25 15.88
C TRP A 405 23.45 5.98 16.76
N GLY A 406 23.16 6.06 18.06
CA GLY A 406 24.06 6.66 19.05
C GLY A 406 24.44 8.12 18.76
N GLY A 407 23.53 8.91 18.17
CA GLY A 407 23.77 10.30 17.79
C GLY A 407 24.53 10.50 16.48
N ASN A 408 24.98 9.43 15.82
CA ASN A 408 25.57 9.49 14.48
C ASN A 408 24.51 9.21 13.41
N GLU A 409 24.54 10.02 12.35
CA GLU A 409 23.72 9.80 11.16
C GLU A 409 24.57 9.22 10.04
N LYS A 410 24.11 8.14 9.43
CA LYS A 410 24.75 7.51 8.27
C LYS A 410 23.71 7.22 7.21
N ALA A 411 24.09 7.44 5.94
CA ALA A 411 23.30 6.97 4.83
C ALA A 411 23.47 5.44 4.71
N GLU A 412 22.35 4.74 4.55
CA GLU A 412 22.31 3.30 4.32
C GLU A 412 21.44 3.00 3.10
N LEU A 413 21.84 1.97 2.35
CA LEU A 413 21.09 1.52 1.19
C LEU A 413 19.95 0.60 1.62
N ARG A 414 18.76 0.82 1.07
CA ARG A 414 17.72 -0.20 1.00
C ARG A 414 17.78 -0.82 -0.40
N VAL A 415 18.34 -2.02 -0.47
CA VAL A 415 18.62 -2.70 -1.75
C VAL A 415 17.31 -3.15 -2.39
N LEU A 416 17.17 -2.88 -3.69
CA LEU A 416 16.03 -3.26 -4.51
C LEU A 416 16.38 -4.36 -5.50
N ASP A 417 17.55 -4.28 -6.14
CA ASP A 417 17.96 -5.24 -7.16
C ASP A 417 19.47 -5.29 -7.37
N LEU A 418 19.94 -6.33 -8.05
CA LEU A 418 21.35 -6.56 -8.40
C LEU A 418 21.48 -7.09 -9.82
N ALA A 419 22.44 -6.53 -10.56
CA ALA A 419 22.89 -7.05 -11.85
C ALA A 419 24.41 -7.22 -11.90
N ARG A 420 24.87 -8.16 -12.72
CA ARG A 420 26.30 -8.31 -13.03
C ARG A 420 26.70 -7.32 -14.13
N PRO A 421 27.85 -6.64 -14.02
CA PRO A 421 28.41 -5.88 -15.12
C PRO A 421 28.67 -6.80 -16.31
N VAL A 422 28.29 -6.34 -17.51
CA VAL A 422 28.52 -7.06 -18.77
C VAL A 422 29.95 -6.81 -19.25
#